data_AF-A0A9J6E8Y7-F1
#
_entry.id   AF-A0A9J6E8Y7-F1
#
_cell.length_a   1.000
_cell.length_b   1.000
_cell.length_c   1.000
_cell.angle_alpha   90.00
_cell.angle_beta   90.00
_cell.angle_gamma   90.00
#
_symmetry.space_group_name_H-M   'P 1'
#
loop_
_entity.id
_entity.type
_entity.pdbx_description
1 polymer ?
#
loop_
_entity_poly.entity_id
_entity_poly.type
_entity_poly.pdbx_seq_one_letter_code
_entity_poly.pdbx_strand_id
1 'polypeptide(L)'
;MMFRTNETTGFITREQLESGGKKLLEEVLDHDLAFMRGVPNTVQYWQDRRSELFAMIRQLGKPHAFLNMSASEVHWERLLETLERLRVGPDGTPRPVSELMALERVELVNEDPIACAMYINRIFDVIMNVLADRNCSPFRPYVIRNYFR
;
A
#
# COMPACT_ATOMS: atom_id res chain seq x y z
N MET A 1 -23.44 -7.21 -19.67
CA MET A 1 -22.13 -6.94 -20.29
C MET A 1 -21.98 -7.94 -21.43
N MET A 2 -22.02 -7.47 -22.67
CA MET A 2 -22.05 -8.32 -23.87
C MET A 2 -20.62 -8.40 -24.40
N PHE A 3 -20.00 -9.58 -24.32
CA PHE A 3 -18.70 -9.81 -24.94
C PHE A 3 -18.88 -9.74 -26.45
N ARG A 4 -18.38 -8.67 -27.08
CA ARG A 4 -18.33 -8.57 -28.54
C ARG A 4 -17.18 -9.45 -29.00
N THR A 5 -17.49 -10.62 -29.55
CA THR A 5 -16.52 -11.41 -30.31
C THR A 5 -16.11 -10.60 -31.55
N ASN A 6 -14.83 -10.29 -31.67
CA ASN A 6 -14.28 -9.54 -32.80
C ASN A 6 -14.42 -10.39 -34.08
N GLU A 7 -15.17 -9.91 -35.08
CA GLU A 7 -15.38 -10.60 -36.37
C GLU A 7 -14.05 -10.96 -37.08
N THR A 8 -12.97 -10.27 -36.72
CA THR A 8 -11.60 -10.46 -37.22
C THR A 8 -10.97 -11.79 -36.79
N THR A 9 -11.43 -12.39 -35.68
CA THR A 9 -10.86 -13.66 -35.18
C THR A 9 -11.36 -14.89 -35.95
N GLY A 10 -12.40 -14.76 -36.78
CA GLY A 10 -12.97 -15.86 -37.56
C GLY A 10 -12.11 -16.34 -38.73
N PHE A 11 -11.07 -15.59 -39.12
CA PHE A 11 -10.26 -15.84 -40.32
C PHE A 11 -8.76 -15.96 -40.05
N ILE A 12 -8.34 -16.26 -38.82
CA ILE A 12 -6.92 -16.42 -38.49
C ILE A 12 -6.43 -17.76 -39.04
N THR A 13 -5.48 -17.73 -39.97
CA THR A 13 -4.86 -18.95 -40.53
C THR A 13 -3.71 -19.43 -39.66
N ARG A 14 -3.48 -20.75 -39.64
CA ARG A 14 -2.42 -21.40 -38.85
C ARG A 14 -1.03 -20.82 -39.14
N GLU A 15 -0.76 -20.45 -40.40
CA GLU A 15 0.50 -19.88 -40.84
C GLU A 15 0.76 -18.47 -40.27
N GLN A 16 -0.30 -17.68 -40.01
CA GLN A 16 -0.20 -16.38 -39.34
C GLN A 16 0.12 -16.52 -37.84
N LEU A 17 -0.35 -17.59 -37.20
CA LEU A 17 0.01 -17.92 -35.81
C LEU A 17 1.46 -18.44 -35.70
N GLU A 18 1.94 -19.16 -36.70
CA GLU A 18 3.30 -19.74 -36.68
C GLU A 18 4.40 -18.71 -37.05
N SER A 19 4.11 -17.75 -37.94
CA SER A 19 5.11 -16.77 -38.43
C SER A 19 5.12 -15.41 -37.68
N GLY A 20 3.96 -14.95 -37.19
CA GLY A 20 3.80 -13.67 -36.50
C GLY A 20 2.96 -13.75 -35.21
N GLY A 21 2.63 -14.97 -34.77
CA GLY A 21 1.56 -15.20 -33.79
C GLY A 21 1.79 -14.62 -32.42
N LYS A 22 3.03 -14.34 -32.01
CA LYS A 22 3.27 -13.73 -30.69
C LYS A 22 2.74 -12.30 -30.62
N LYS A 23 2.96 -11.49 -31.67
CA LYS A 23 2.44 -10.11 -31.73
C LYS A 23 0.92 -10.08 -31.92
N LEU A 24 0.40 -10.92 -32.80
CA LEU A 24 -1.05 -11.01 -33.01
C LEU A 24 -1.76 -11.49 -31.74
N LEU A 25 -1.19 -12.47 -31.04
CA LEU A 25 -1.72 -12.97 -29.78
C LEU A 25 -1.61 -11.91 -28.68
N GLU A 26 -0.50 -11.17 -28.60
CA GLU A 26 -0.37 -10.03 -27.69
C GLU A 26 -1.40 -8.94 -28.00
N GLU A 27 -1.68 -8.61 -29.27
CA GLU A 27 -2.70 -7.63 -29.67
C GLU A 27 -4.13 -8.08 -29.34
N VAL A 28 -4.46 -9.36 -29.59
CA VAL A 28 -5.77 -9.92 -29.26
C VAL A 28 -5.95 -10.03 -27.75
N LEU A 29 -4.90 -10.48 -27.03
CA LEU A 29 -4.91 -10.49 -25.56
C LEU A 29 -5.04 -9.07 -25.02
N ASP A 30 -4.30 -8.09 -25.53
CA ASP A 30 -4.40 -6.71 -25.07
C ASP A 30 -5.78 -6.12 -25.36
N HIS A 31 -6.40 -6.43 -26.50
CA HIS A 31 -7.74 -5.98 -26.83
C HIS A 31 -8.83 -6.64 -25.96
N ASP A 32 -8.83 -7.96 -25.85
CA ASP A 32 -9.87 -8.70 -25.15
C ASP A 32 -9.70 -8.66 -23.63
N LEU A 33 -8.49 -8.41 -23.15
CA LEU A 33 -8.18 -8.17 -21.73
C LEU A 33 -8.08 -6.68 -21.40
N ALA A 34 -8.31 -5.77 -22.37
CA ALA A 34 -8.29 -4.32 -22.15
C ALA A 34 -9.24 -3.90 -21.03
N PHE A 35 -10.40 -4.56 -20.94
CA PHE A 35 -11.37 -4.26 -19.87
C PHE A 35 -10.79 -4.52 -18.48
N MET A 36 -9.84 -5.45 -18.33
CA MET A 36 -9.23 -5.74 -17.03
C MET A 36 -8.43 -4.56 -16.50
N ARG A 37 -7.88 -3.70 -17.37
CA ARG A 37 -7.23 -2.44 -16.95
C ARG A 37 -8.18 -1.50 -16.20
N GLY A 38 -9.50 -1.60 -16.43
CA GLY A 38 -10.51 -0.82 -15.72
C GLY A 38 -11.10 -1.48 -14.47
N VAL A 39 -10.80 -2.76 -14.23
CA VAL A 39 -11.32 -3.51 -13.07
C VAL A 39 -10.31 -3.41 -11.93
N PRO A 40 -10.68 -2.85 -10.76
CA PRO A 40 -9.79 -2.80 -9.61
C PRO A 40 -9.27 -4.18 -9.22
N ASN A 41 -8.04 -4.24 -8.71
CA ASN A 41 -7.36 -5.46 -8.26
C ASN A 41 -6.96 -6.49 -9.33
N THR A 42 -7.12 -6.20 -10.63
CA THR A 42 -6.51 -7.04 -11.67
C THR A 42 -5.01 -6.75 -11.80
N VAL A 43 -4.27 -7.71 -12.35
CA VAL A 43 -2.83 -7.54 -12.62
C VAL A 43 -2.59 -6.38 -13.60
N GLN A 44 -3.41 -6.27 -14.64
CA GLN A 44 -3.33 -5.22 -15.66
C GLN A 44 -3.59 -3.82 -15.05
N TYR A 45 -4.62 -3.68 -14.20
CA TYR A 45 -4.91 -2.45 -13.47
C TYR A 45 -3.70 -1.98 -12.63
N TRP A 46 -3.07 -2.89 -11.88
CA TRP A 46 -1.90 -2.55 -11.07
C TRP A 46 -0.65 -2.22 -11.90
N GLN A 47 -0.47 -2.88 -13.05
CA GLN A 47 0.64 -2.58 -13.96
C GLN A 47 0.53 -1.17 -14.53
N ASP A 48 -0.66 -0.78 -14.98
CA ASP A 48 -0.93 0.57 -15.50
C ASP A 48 -0.74 1.62 -14.42
N ARG A 49 -1.36 1.42 -13.25
CA ARG A 49 -1.27 2.37 -12.13
C ARG A 49 0.18 2.55 -11.64
N ARG A 50 0.95 1.47 -11.64
CA ARG A 50 2.39 1.51 -11.34
C ARG A 50 3.13 2.33 -12.40
N SER A 51 2.87 2.11 -13.68
CA SER A 51 3.50 2.85 -14.78
C SER A 51 3.21 4.35 -14.70
N GLU A 52 1.94 4.72 -14.45
CA GLU A 52 1.53 6.10 -14.20
C GLU A 52 2.26 6.72 -13.02
N LEU A 53 2.34 6.01 -11.88
CA LEU A 53 3.06 6.47 -10.70
C LEU A 53 4.53 6.75 -11.03
N PHE A 54 5.21 5.84 -11.73
CA PHE A 54 6.58 6.07 -12.17
C PHE A 54 6.71 7.25 -13.14
N ALA A 55 5.73 7.47 -14.02
CA ALA A 55 5.72 8.64 -14.90
C ALA A 55 5.58 9.95 -14.11
N MET A 56 4.68 10.02 -13.14
CA MET A 56 4.52 11.17 -12.24
C MET A 56 5.80 11.44 -11.44
N ILE A 57 6.43 10.39 -10.89
CA ILE A 57 7.68 10.50 -10.15
C ILE A 57 8.82 11.02 -11.05
N ARG A 58 8.90 10.58 -12.31
CA ARG A 58 9.91 11.10 -13.26
C ARG A 58 9.77 12.59 -13.52
N GLN A 59 8.54 13.13 -13.52
CA GLN A 59 8.29 14.56 -13.72
C GLN A 59 8.78 15.43 -12.55
N LEU A 60 8.85 14.87 -11.34
CA LEU A 60 9.26 15.59 -10.12
C LEU A 60 10.78 15.79 -9.99
N GLY A 61 11.61 15.12 -10.81
CA GLY A 61 13.07 15.33 -10.85
C GLY A 61 13.89 14.37 -9.96
N LYS A 62 15.03 14.81 -9.43
CA LYS A 62 15.82 14.09 -8.39
C LYS A 62 15.82 14.98 -7.13
N PRO A 63 15.93 14.47 -5.89
CA PRO A 63 15.88 13.08 -5.40
C PRO A 63 14.52 12.70 -4.77
N HIS A 64 14.15 11.42 -4.87
CA HIS A 64 12.94 10.85 -4.27
C HIS A 64 13.30 9.81 -3.20
N ALA A 65 12.52 9.74 -2.12
CA ALA A 65 12.61 8.71 -1.10
C ALA A 65 11.28 7.94 -1.02
N PHE A 66 11.36 6.61 -0.93
CA PHE A 66 10.21 5.76 -0.67
C PHE A 66 10.34 5.19 0.74
N LEU A 67 9.28 5.34 1.53
CA LEU A 67 9.22 4.85 2.90
C LEU A 67 8.01 3.93 3.03
N ASN A 68 8.27 2.64 3.24
CA ASN A 68 7.24 1.67 3.60
C ASN A 68 7.25 1.50 5.12
N MET A 69 6.13 1.81 5.76
CA MET A 69 5.91 1.57 7.18
C MET A 69 4.84 0.51 7.33
N SER A 70 5.20 -0.60 7.97
CA SER A 70 4.26 -1.64 8.36
C SER A 70 3.86 -1.47 9.82
N ALA A 71 2.60 -1.78 10.12
CA ALA A 71 2.13 -1.86 11.48
C ALA A 71 2.58 -3.19 12.10
N SER A 72 3.16 -3.13 13.30
CA SER A 72 3.44 -4.31 14.11
C SER A 72 2.93 -4.07 15.54
N GLU A 73 1.61 -3.95 15.64
CA GLU A 73 0.91 -3.50 16.85
C GLU A 73 1.24 -4.37 18.07
N VAL A 74 1.36 -5.69 17.87
CA VAL A 74 1.70 -6.67 18.92
C VAL A 74 3.11 -6.47 19.51
N HIS A 75 4.00 -5.76 18.82
CA HIS A 75 5.36 -5.47 19.28
C HIS A 75 5.52 -4.04 19.79
N TRP A 76 4.49 -3.21 19.71
CA TRP A 76 4.58 -1.81 20.12
C TRP A 76 4.23 -1.68 21.60
N GLU A 77 5.24 -1.77 22.47
CA GLU A 77 5.06 -1.74 23.92
C GLU A 77 4.22 -0.55 24.38
N ARG A 78 4.51 0.65 23.87
CA ARG A 78 3.78 1.87 24.23
C ARG A 78 2.31 1.88 23.75
N LEU A 79 2.03 1.19 22.64
CA LEU A 79 0.66 0.97 22.18
C LEU A 79 -0.04 -0.01 23.14
N LEU A 80 0.58 -1.14 23.46
CA LEU A 80 0.04 -2.14 24.37
C LEU A 80 -0.23 -1.59 25.77
N GLU A 81 0.67 -0.75 26.31
CA GLU A 81 0.44 -0.02 27.58
C GLU A 81 -0.80 0.88 27.50
N THR A 82 -0.98 1.54 26.36
CA THR A 82 -2.13 2.43 26.15
C THR A 82 -3.41 1.61 26.05
N LEU A 83 -3.40 0.49 25.33
CA LEU A 83 -4.54 -0.42 25.18
C LEU A 83 -4.92 -1.07 26.52
N GLU A 84 -3.95 -1.55 27.30
CA GLU A 84 -4.21 -2.13 28.62
C GLU A 84 -4.80 -1.09 29.57
N ARG A 85 -4.32 0.17 29.52
CA ARG A 85 -4.92 1.27 30.28
C ARG A 85 -6.35 1.59 29.82
N LEU A 86 -6.64 1.53 28.53
CA LEU A 86 -7.99 1.74 28.00
C LEU A 86 -8.94 0.62 28.42
N ARG A 87 -8.47 -0.63 28.45
CA ARG A 87 -9.23 -1.81 28.87
C ARG A 87 -9.59 -1.77 30.36
N VAL A 88 -8.62 -1.42 31.20
CA VAL A 88 -8.78 -1.40 32.66
C VAL A 88 -9.57 -0.16 33.13
N GLY A 89 -9.54 0.92 32.35
CA GLY A 89 -10.23 2.17 32.68
C GLY A 89 -9.45 3.05 33.68
N PRO A 90 -10.00 4.22 34.05
CA PRO A 90 -9.29 5.23 34.85
C PRO A 90 -8.99 4.82 36.30
N ASP A 91 -9.78 3.90 36.87
CA ASP A 91 -9.69 3.53 38.29
C ASP A 91 -8.89 2.24 38.55
N GLY A 92 -8.50 1.51 37.50
CA GLY A 92 -7.78 0.26 37.65
C GLY A 92 -6.28 0.39 37.36
N THR A 93 -5.51 -0.57 37.87
CA THR A 93 -4.05 -0.63 37.69
C THR A 93 -3.69 -1.44 36.44
N PRO A 94 -3.11 -0.82 35.39
CA PRO A 94 -2.69 -1.54 34.19
C PRO A 94 -1.51 -2.45 34.50
N ARG A 95 -1.50 -3.65 33.89
CA ARG A 95 -0.37 -4.57 33.98
C ARG A 95 0.77 -4.08 33.06
N PRO A 96 2.04 -4.25 33.45
CA PRO A 96 3.15 -3.92 32.58
C PRO A 96 3.22 -4.89 31.39
N VAL A 97 3.63 -4.39 30.22
CA VAL A 97 3.66 -5.19 28.98
C VAL A 97 4.60 -6.41 29.08
N SER A 98 5.61 -6.35 29.94
CA SER A 98 6.52 -7.47 30.22
C SER A 98 5.82 -8.69 30.84
N GLU A 99 4.69 -8.49 31.52
CA GLU A 99 3.91 -9.55 32.16
C GLU A 99 2.84 -10.14 31.23
N LEU A 100 2.52 -9.46 30.11
CA LEU A 100 1.52 -9.91 29.16
C LEU A 100 2.05 -11.05 28.28
N MET A 101 1.32 -12.15 28.24
CA MET A 101 1.57 -13.25 27.31
C MET A 101 1.30 -12.82 25.86
N ALA A 102 1.93 -13.49 24.90
CA ALA A 102 1.77 -13.18 23.48
C ALA A 102 0.29 -13.23 23.02
N LEU A 103 -0.50 -14.17 23.55
CA LEU A 103 -1.92 -14.28 23.24
C LEU A 103 -2.72 -13.07 23.76
N GLU A 104 -2.45 -12.64 25.00
CA GLU A 104 -3.12 -11.48 25.60
C GLU A 104 -2.81 -10.18 24.83
N ARG A 105 -1.59 -10.04 24.28
CA ARG A 105 -1.23 -8.91 23.42
C ARG A 105 -2.03 -8.88 22.13
N VAL A 106 -2.29 -10.05 21.54
CA VAL A 106 -3.13 -10.16 20.34
C VAL A 106 -4.59 -9.86 20.68
N GLU A 107 -5.09 -10.34 21.82
CA GLU A 107 -6.43 -10.03 22.31
C GLU A 107 -6.63 -8.52 22.50
N LEU A 108 -5.67 -7.83 23.13
CA LEU A 108 -5.73 -6.37 23.32
C LEU A 108 -5.86 -5.59 22.03
N VAL A 109 -5.06 -5.96 21.02
CA VAL A 109 -5.10 -5.31 19.70
C VAL A 109 -6.45 -5.56 19.00
N ASN A 110 -7.01 -6.76 19.16
CA ASN A 110 -8.30 -7.13 18.58
C ASN A 110 -9.49 -6.50 19.32
N GLU A 111 -9.39 -6.24 20.62
CA GLU A 111 -10.43 -5.59 21.42
C GLU A 111 -10.63 -4.13 20.99
N ASP A 112 -9.55 -3.39 20.68
CA ASP A 112 -9.62 -1.99 20.24
C ASP A 112 -8.78 -1.71 18.97
N PRO A 113 -9.27 -2.12 17.78
CA PRO A 113 -8.60 -1.85 16.51
C PRO A 113 -8.63 -0.37 16.12
N ILE A 114 -9.55 0.43 16.69
CA ILE A 114 -9.67 1.86 16.38
C ILE A 114 -8.50 2.62 17.01
N ALA A 115 -8.20 2.35 18.29
CA ALA A 115 -7.05 2.92 18.96
C ALA A 115 -5.74 2.55 18.25
N CYS A 116 -5.59 1.31 17.78
CA CYS A 116 -4.46 0.86 16.98
C CYS A 116 -4.30 1.69 15.69
N ALA A 117 -5.37 1.83 14.90
CA ALA A 117 -5.36 2.63 13.68
C ALA A 117 -5.03 4.11 13.94
N MET A 118 -5.60 4.70 15.01
CA MET A 118 -5.31 6.06 15.42
C MET A 118 -3.84 6.24 15.83
N TYR A 119 -3.28 5.28 16.57
CA TYR A 119 -1.91 5.31 17.02
C TYR A 119 -0.92 5.21 15.85
N ILE A 120 -1.17 4.29 14.91
CA ILE A 120 -0.39 4.20 13.67
C ILE A 120 -0.46 5.52 12.92
N ASN A 121 -1.66 6.05 12.68
CA ASN A 121 -1.83 7.34 12.00
C ASN A 121 -1.00 8.44 12.67
N ARG A 122 -1.02 8.49 14.01
CA ARG A 122 -0.25 9.47 14.77
C ARG A 122 1.26 9.29 14.61
N ILE A 123 1.76 8.07 14.57
CA ILE A 123 3.18 7.79 14.29
C ILE A 123 3.56 8.31 12.90
N PHE A 124 2.73 8.03 11.88
CA PHE A 124 2.94 8.54 10.53
C PHE A 124 3.02 10.07 10.52
N ASP A 125 2.08 10.75 11.18
CA ASP A 125 2.07 12.21 11.26
C ASP A 125 3.34 12.75 11.93
N VAL A 126 3.80 12.13 13.02
CA VAL A 126 5.03 12.53 13.73
C VAL A 126 6.26 12.33 12.84
N ILE A 127 6.38 11.18 12.18
CA ILE A 127 7.50 10.90 11.27
C ILE A 127 7.51 11.92 10.14
N MET A 128 6.38 12.17 9.49
CA MET A 128 6.33 13.14 8.39
C MET A 128 6.64 14.56 8.85
N ASN A 129 6.21 14.96 10.05
CA ASN A 129 6.58 16.24 10.65
C ASN A 129 8.10 16.35 10.89
N VAL A 130 8.74 15.30 11.43
CA VAL A 130 10.20 15.27 11.63
C VAL A 130 10.94 15.33 10.31
N LEU A 131 10.49 14.58 9.31
CA LEU A 131 11.14 14.54 8.00
C LEU A 131 10.99 15.88 7.24
N ALA A 132 9.88 16.58 7.43
CA ALA A 132 9.61 17.89 6.84
C ALA A 132 10.28 19.06 7.58
N ASP A 133 10.65 18.90 8.85
CA ASP A 133 11.24 19.97 9.65
C ASP A 133 12.65 20.34 9.15
N ARG A 134 12.86 21.63 8.88
CA ARG A 134 14.16 22.18 8.47
C ARG A 134 15.21 22.06 9.58
N ASN A 135 14.76 21.99 10.84
CA ASN A 135 15.61 22.06 12.02
C ASN A 135 16.03 20.70 12.60
N CYS A 136 15.30 19.63 12.33
CA CYS A 136 15.65 18.31 12.84
C CYS A 136 15.63 17.20 11.78
N SER A 137 15.28 17.49 10.52
CA SER A 137 15.22 16.46 9.49
C SER A 137 16.59 15.80 9.25
N PRO A 138 16.63 14.46 9.18
CA PRO A 138 17.86 13.71 8.87
C PRO A 138 18.36 13.96 7.44
N PHE A 139 17.53 14.56 6.57
CA PHE A 139 17.87 14.82 5.17
C PHE A 139 18.60 16.15 4.94
N ARG A 140 18.96 16.87 6.01
CA ARG A 140 19.72 18.12 5.92
C ARG A 140 20.97 17.98 5.01
N PRO A 141 21.23 18.94 4.12
CA PRO A 141 20.56 20.26 3.99
C PRO A 141 19.24 20.25 3.19
N TYR A 142 18.78 19.09 2.71
CA TYR A 142 17.59 18.96 1.88
C TYR A 142 16.31 18.91 2.73
N VAL A 143 15.22 19.48 2.20
CA VAL A 143 13.91 19.54 2.85
C VAL A 143 12.89 18.86 1.96
N ILE A 144 12.01 18.06 2.56
CA ILE A 144 10.90 17.44 1.85
C ILE A 144 9.93 18.55 1.42
N ARG A 145 9.75 18.72 0.11
CA ARG A 145 8.80 19.71 -0.44
C ARG A 145 7.40 19.15 -0.58
N ASN A 146 7.30 17.92 -1.08
CA ASN A 146 6.05 17.24 -1.37
C ASN A 146 6.14 15.81 -0.84
N TYR A 147 5.05 15.33 -0.27
CA TYR A 147 4.84 13.92 0.02
C TYR A 147 3.41 13.54 -0.34
N PHE A 148 3.21 12.28 -0.70
CA PHE A 148 1.90 11.72 -1.03
C PHE A 148 1.57 10.68 0.04
N ARG A 149 0.32 10.70 0.52
CA ARG A 149 -0.22 9.74 1.48
C ARG A 149 -1.22 8.84 0.79
#